data_AF-A0A1X3G3I0-F1
#
_entry.id   AF-A0A1X3G3I0-F1
#
_cell.length_a   1.000
_cell.length_b   1.000
_cell.length_c   1.000
_cell.angle_alpha   90.00
_cell.angle_beta   90.00
_cell.angle_gamma   90.00
#
_symmetry.space_group_name_H-M   'P 1'
#
loop_
_entity.id
_entity.type
_entity.pdbx_description
1 polymer ?
#
loop_
_entity_poly.entity_id
_entity_poly.type
_entity_poly.pdbx_seq_one_letter_code
_entity_poly.pdbx_strand_id
1 'polypeptide(L)' 'MFEQATTALLRAVLDEVCEKLPRDETGARTHVACKILEAAKTGETTPDELRQIGRKALTQAPRMWR' A
#
# COMPACT_ATOMS: atom_id res chain seq x y z
N MET A 1 -6.36 7.24 -15.00
CA MET A 1 -7.37 6.90 -13.97
C MET A 1 -7.46 5.39 -13.92
N PHE A 2 -7.46 4.77 -12.73
CA PHE A 2 -7.56 3.31 -12.61
C PHE A 2 -9.00 2.84 -12.85
N GLU A 3 -9.16 1.62 -13.38
CA GLU A 3 -10.46 0.97 -13.45
C GLU A 3 -11.03 0.71 -12.04
N GLN A 4 -12.35 0.53 -11.93
CA GLN A 4 -12.99 0.24 -10.64
C GLN A 4 -12.41 -1.03 -10.00
N ALA A 5 -12.17 -2.08 -10.78
CA ALA A 5 -11.58 -3.33 -10.30
C ALA A 5 -10.18 -3.10 -9.71
N THR A 6 -9.32 -2.38 -10.43
CA THR A 6 -7.98 -2.02 -9.95
C THR A 6 -8.05 -1.16 -8.69
N THR A 7 -8.96 -0.19 -8.63
CA THR A 7 -9.14 0.66 -7.45
C THR A 7 -9.60 -0.16 -6.22
N ALA A 8 -10.51 -1.12 -6.41
CA ALA A 8 -10.96 -2.01 -5.35
C ALA A 8 -9.82 -2.92 -4.86
N LEU A 9 -9.02 -3.45 -5.78
CA LEU A 9 -7.83 -4.24 -5.44
C LEU A 9 -6.82 -3.43 -4.62
N LEU A 10 -6.48 -2.22 -5.06
CA LEU A 10 -5.52 -1.35 -4.36
C LEU A 10 -5.97 -1.03 -2.94
N ARG A 11 -7.28 -0.79 -2.74
CA ARG A 11 -7.85 -0.59 -1.39
C ARG A 11 -7.74 -1.84 -0.54
N ALA A 12 -8.12 -3.01 -1.07
CA ALA A 12 -8.05 -4.27 -0.34
C ALA A 12 -6.61 -4.60 0.10
N VAL A 13 -5.63 -4.40 -0.79
CA VAL A 13 -4.21 -4.61 -0.47
C VAL A 13 -3.72 -3.61 0.57
N LEU A 14 -4.11 -2.34 0.47
CA LEU A 14 -3.75 -1.33 1.45
C LEU A 14 -4.30 -1.66 2.84
N ASP A 15 -5.58 -2.03 2.94
CA ASP A 15 -6.20 -2.44 4.22
C ASP A 15 -5.50 -3.66 4.83
N GLU A 16 -5.18 -4.67 4.01
CA GLU A 16 -4.46 -5.86 4.46
C GLU A 16 -3.05 -5.53 4.98
N VAL A 17 -2.26 -4.75 4.23
CA VAL A 17 -0.89 -4.40 4.62
C VAL A 17 -0.87 -3.50 5.85
N CYS A 18 -1.86 -2.62 5.99
CA CYS A 18 -1.97 -1.69 7.11
C CYS A 18 -2.81 -2.22 8.28
N GLU A 19 -3.25 -3.49 8.26
CA GLU A 19 -4.11 -4.07 9.30
C GLU A 19 -3.53 -3.90 10.70
N LYS A 20 -2.22 -4.11 10.84
CA LYS A 20 -1.52 -4.05 12.13
C LYS A 20 -1.06 -2.65 12.52
N LEU A 21 -1.19 -1.66 11.64
CA LEU A 21 -0.83 -0.29 11.96
C LEU A 21 -1.96 0.37 12.77
N PRO A 22 -1.64 1.13 13.83
CA PRO A 22 -2.60 2.02 14.45
C PRO A 22 -3.25 2.94 13.41
N ARG A 23 -4.47 3.40 13.69
CA ARG A 23 -5.14 4.40 12.84
C ARG A 23 -4.41 5.75 12.84
N ASP A 24 -3.69 6.05 13.93
CA ASP A 24 -2.96 7.32 14.09
C ASP A 24 -1.67 7.38 13.26
N GLU A 25 -1.13 6.22 12.84
CA GLU A 25 0.06 6.09 11.97
C GLU A 25 -0.24 6.46 10.50
N THR A 26 -0.77 7.67 10.32
CA THR A 26 -1.15 8.25 9.03
C THR A 26 0.06 8.36 8.11
N GLY A 27 1.25 8.61 8.66
CA GLY A 27 2.52 8.67 7.91
C GLY A 27 2.86 7.35 7.22
N ALA A 28 2.92 6.23 7.97
CA ALA A 28 3.18 4.93 7.37
C ALA A 28 2.06 4.48 6.41
N ARG A 29 0.78 4.69 6.78
CA ARG A 29 -0.36 4.35 5.90
C ARG A 29 -0.29 5.10 4.57
N THR A 30 0.04 6.39 4.60
CA THR A 30 0.21 7.22 3.40
C THR A 30 1.41 6.76 2.58
N HIS A 31 2.53 6.44 3.22
CA HIS A 31 3.72 5.94 2.54
C HIS A 31 3.44 4.63 1.78
N VAL A 32 2.78 3.67 2.45
CA VAL A 32 2.38 2.39 1.85
C VAL A 32 1.42 2.62 0.68
N ALA A 33 0.38 3.46 0.87
CA ALA A 33 -0.56 3.79 -0.19
C ALA A 33 0.13 4.39 -1.43
N CYS A 34 1.05 5.33 -1.24
CA CYS A 34 1.85 5.90 -2.33
C CYS A 34 2.62 4.82 -3.09
N LYS A 35 3.32 3.92 -2.39
CA LYS A 35 4.12 2.88 -3.06
C LYS A 35 3.27 1.88 -3.84
N ILE A 36 2.12 1.48 -3.30
CA ILE A 36 1.16 0.62 -4.00
C ILE A 36 0.59 1.33 -5.24
N LEU A 37 0.27 2.61 -5.16
CA LEU A 37 -0.22 3.40 -6.29
C LEU A 37 0.83 3.58 -7.39
N GLU A 38 2.09 3.83 -7.02
CA GLU A 38 3.17 3.95 -8.00
C GLU A 38 3.41 2.63 -8.73
N ALA A 39 3.40 1.49 -8.02
CA ALA A 39 3.52 0.16 -8.62
C ALA A 39 2.39 -0.12 -9.63
N ALA A 40 1.16 0.23 -9.27
CA ALA A 40 0.02 0.12 -10.17
C ALA A 40 0.13 1.02 -11.41
N LYS A 41 0.73 2.21 -11.29
CA LYS A 41 1.01 3.07 -12.45
C LYS A 41 2.10 2.50 -13.35
N THR A 42 3.06 1.75 -12.81
CA THR A 42 4.14 1.10 -13.58
C THR A 42 3.73 -0.23 -14.19
N GLY A 43 2.48 -0.67 -14.00
CA GLY A 43 1.91 -1.88 -14.60
C GLY A 43 1.82 -3.08 -13.67
N GLU A 44 2.26 -2.96 -12.41
CA GLU A 44 2.11 -4.03 -11.42
C GLU A 44 0.68 -4.04 -10.89
N THR A 45 -0.10 -5.02 -11.32
CA THR A 45 -1.54 -5.08 -11.03
C THR A 45 -1.96 -6.37 -10.34
N THR A 46 -1.02 -7.28 -10.07
CA THR A 46 -1.33 -8.53 -9.38
C THR A 46 -1.43 -8.28 -7.88
N PRO A 47 -2.37 -8.96 -7.18
CA PRO A 47 -2.52 -8.80 -5.74
C PRO A 47 -1.25 -9.12 -4.94
N ASP A 48 -0.50 -10.14 -5.37
CA ASP A 48 0.68 -10.61 -4.66
C ASP A 48 1.85 -9.61 -4.73
N GLU A 49 2.13 -9.05 -5.92
CA GLU A 49 3.17 -8.03 -6.09
C GLU A 49 2.84 -6.78 -5.30
N LEU A 50 1.59 -6.30 -5.37
CA LEU A 50 1.15 -5.12 -4.62
C LEU A 50 1.29 -5.33 -3.10
N ARG A 51 1.00 -6.53 -2.59
CA ARG A 51 1.22 -6.88 -1.18
C ARG A 51 2.69 -6.89 -0.82
N GLN A 52 3.54 -7.48 -1.66
CA GLN A 52 4.98 -7.54 -1.45
C GLN A 52 5.55 -6.12 -1.38
N ILE A 53 5.17 -5.25 -2.32
CA ILE A 53 5.58 -3.84 -2.38
C ILE A 53 5.08 -3.08 -1.15
N GLY A 54 3.81 -3.27 -0.78
CA GLY A 54 3.24 -2.67 0.42
C GLY A 54 3.98 -3.08 1.70
N ARG A 55 4.27 -4.37 1.90
CA ARG A 55 5.05 -4.87 3.05
C ARG A 55 6.48 -4.33 3.06
N LYS A 56 7.11 -4.22 1.89
CA LYS A 56 8.44 -3.64 1.75
C LYS A 56 8.43 -2.14 2.07
N ALA A 57 7.39 -1.42 1.66
CA ALA A 57 7.17 -0.01 1.98
C ALA A 57 6.95 0.19 3.48
N LEU A 58 6.14 -0.65 4.10
CA LEU A 58 5.95 -0.68 5.55
C LEU A 58 7.28 -0.93 6.29
N THR A 59 8.14 -1.79 5.73
CA THR A 59 9.44 -2.10 6.32
C THR A 59 10.44 -0.95 6.25
N GLN A 60 10.37 -0.17 5.17
CA GLN A 60 11.21 0.99 4.92
C GLN A 60 10.64 2.29 5.51
N ALA A 61 9.40 2.30 5.95
CA ALA A 61 8.82 3.44 6.62
C ALA A 61 9.71 3.84 7.82
N PRO A 62 10.07 5.13 7.94
CA PRO A 62 10.82 5.64 9.07
C PRO A 62 10.23 5.14 10.38
N ARG A 63 11.09 4.76 11.34
CA ARG A 63 10.65 4.35 12.69
C ARG A 63 9.87 5.44 13.43
N MET A 64 9.99 6.70 13.00
CA MET A 64 9.21 7.81 13.54
C MET A 64 7.72 7.77 13.15
N TRP A 65 7.34 6.95 12.16
CA TRP A 65 5.96 6.82 11.65
C TRP A 65 5.44 5.38 11.78
N ARG A 66 6.00 4.59 12.69
CA ARG A 66 5.79 3.14 12.79
C ARG A 66 5.27 2.73 14.15
#